data_AF-A0A838FVL5-F1
#
_entry.id   AF-A0A838FVL5-F1
#
_cell.length_a   1.000
_cell.length_b   1.000
_cell.length_c   1.000
_cell.angle_alpha   90.00
_cell.angle_beta   90.00
_cell.angle_gamma   90.00
#
_symmetry.space_group_name_H-M   'P 1'
#
loop_
_entity.id
_entity.type
_entity.pdbx_description
1 polymer ?
#
loop_
_entity_poly.entity_id
_entity_poly.type
_entity_poly.pdbx_seq_one_letter_code
_entity_poly.pdbx_strand_id
1 'polypeptide(L)' 'MPSGWRIQKARYATTAFSGEGARQYRGRWHSRGVPVVYLSSHQSLAALEVL' A
#
# COMPACT_ATOMS: atom_id res chain seq x y z
N MET A 1 5.41 4.46 -19.38
CA MET A 1 4.75 4.92 -18.13
C MET A 1 5.09 3.92 -17.03
N PRO A 2 5.48 4.34 -15.82
CA PRO A 2 5.75 3.41 -14.74
C PRO A 2 4.46 2.73 -14.27
N SER A 3 4.52 1.43 -14.01
CA SER A 3 3.44 0.62 -13.44
C SER A 3 3.86 0.08 -12.07
N GLY A 4 2.91 -0.09 -11.14
CA GLY A 4 3.16 -0.64 -9.81
C GLY A 4 2.04 -1.56 -9.36
N TRP A 5 2.35 -2.44 -8.42
CA TRP A 5 1.47 -3.49 -7.91
C TRP A 5 1.24 -3.32 -6.40
N ARG A 6 0.02 -3.62 -5.95
CA ARG A 6 -0.36 -3.64 -4.53
C ARG A 6 -1.35 -4.78 -4.33
N ILE A 7 -1.18 -5.53 -3.25
CA ILE A 7 -2.13 -6.54 -2.81
C ILE A 7 -2.91 -5.98 -1.63
N GLN A 8 -4.24 -6.11 -1.68
CA GLN A 8 -5.16 -5.57 -0.68
C GLN A 8 -6.37 -6.51 -0.54
N LYS A 9 -7.00 -6.56 0.63
CA LYS A 9 -8.25 -7.30 0.83
C LYS A 9 -9.36 -6.69 -0.03
N ALA A 10 -10.18 -7.54 -0.68
CA ALA A 10 -11.22 -7.13 -1.63
C ALA A 10 -12.18 -6.05 -1.09
N ARG A 11 -12.52 -6.10 0.20
CA ARG A 11 -13.37 -5.09 0.87
C ARG A 11 -12.82 -3.65 0.83
N TYR A 12 -11.53 -3.47 0.52
CA TYR A 12 -10.89 -2.16 0.39
C TYR A 12 -10.58 -1.81 -1.08
N ALA A 13 -11.17 -2.50 -2.06
CA ALA A 13 -10.89 -2.25 -3.48
C ALA A 13 -11.17 -0.81 -3.89
N THR A 14 -12.28 -0.22 -3.41
CA THR A 14 -12.67 1.17 -3.71
C THR A 14 -11.77 2.21 -3.06
N THR A 15 -11.02 1.84 -2.03
CA THR A 15 -10.12 2.73 -1.26
C THR A 15 -8.66 2.31 -1.35
N ALA A 16 -8.31 1.43 -2.29
CA ALA A 16 -6.98 0.82 -2.38
C ALA A 16 -5.83 1.83 -2.51
N PHE A 17 -6.13 3.02 -3.04
CA PHE A 17 -5.18 4.11 -3.27
C PHE A 17 -5.45 5.37 -2.43
N SER A 18 -6.31 5.30 -1.41
CA SER A 18 -6.59 6.47 -0.55
C SER A 18 -5.45 6.79 0.42
N GLY A 19 -4.62 5.79 0.76
CA GLY A 19 -3.56 5.92 1.77
C GLY A 19 -4.06 5.99 3.23
N GLU A 20 -5.37 5.86 3.46
CA GLU A 20 -5.98 6.03 4.78
C GLU A 20 -5.50 4.99 5.80
N GLY A 21 -5.28 3.75 5.36
CA GLY A 21 -4.72 2.70 6.23
C GLY A 21 -3.31 3.01 6.70
N ALA A 22 -2.47 3.61 5.85
CA ALA A 22 -1.13 4.05 6.23
C ALA A 22 -1.21 5.22 7.22
N ARG A 23 -2.06 6.22 6.94
CA ARG A 23 -2.24 7.42 7.77
C ARG A 23 -2.46 7.11 9.26
N GLN A 24 -3.17 6.04 9.58
CA GLN A 24 -3.54 5.67 10.95
C GLN A 24 -2.35 5.18 11.79
N TYR A 25 -1.31 4.64 11.16
CA TYR A 25 -0.18 4.00 11.84
C TYR A 25 1.16 4.60 11.40
N ARG A 26 2.24 4.27 12.11
CA ARG A 26 3.59 4.59 11.64
C ARG A 26 4.05 3.47 10.71
N GLY A 27 4.56 3.82 9.53
CA GLY A 27 5.17 2.84 8.63
C GLY A 27 6.70 2.92 8.62
N ARG A 28 7.30 2.02 7.85
CA ARG A 28 8.76 2.02 7.59
C ARG A 28 9.23 3.32 6.95
N TRP A 29 8.40 3.90 6.08
CA TRP A 29 8.75 5.05 5.25
C TRP A 29 7.86 6.28 5.48
N HIS A 30 6.97 6.27 6.47
CA HIS A 30 6.12 7.43 6.78
C HIS A 30 5.81 7.53 8.27
N SER A 31 5.58 8.75 8.73
CA SER A 31 5.11 9.06 10.08
C SER A 31 3.58 8.94 10.16
N ARG A 32 3.05 8.62 11.35
CA ARG A 32 1.61 8.60 11.60
C ARG A 32 0.98 9.95 11.24
N GLY A 33 -0.17 9.93 10.59
CA GLY A 33 -0.89 11.12 10.10
C GLY A 33 -0.63 11.45 8.63
N VAL A 34 0.36 10.83 7.98
CA VAL A 34 0.67 11.05 6.56
C VAL A 34 0.06 9.93 5.71
N PRO A 35 -0.89 10.23 4.79
CA PRO A 35 -1.45 9.21 3.90
C PRO A 35 -0.43 8.81 2.82
N VAL A 36 -0.15 7.51 2.71
CA VAL A 36 0.81 6.94 1.75
C VAL A 36 0.25 5.65 1.17
N VAL A 37 0.51 5.40 -0.12
CA VAL A 37 0.23 4.11 -0.77
C VAL A 37 1.54 3.38 -1.04
N TYR A 38 1.68 2.19 -0.46
CA TYR A 38 2.79 1.29 -0.77
C TYR A 38 2.50 0.49 -2.04
N LEU A 39 3.46 0.52 -2.95
CA LEU A 39 3.46 -0.18 -4.22
C LEU A 39 4.79 -0.92 -4.39
N SER A 40 4.76 -1.98 -5.20
CA SER A 40 5.93 -2.74 -5.61
C SER A 40 6.07 -2.71 -7.13
N SER A 41 7.30 -2.79 -7.63
CA SER A 41 7.57 -2.88 -9.08
C SER A 41 7.10 -4.20 -9.69
N HIS A 42 6.99 -5.26 -8.89
CA HIS A 42 6.57 -6.60 -9.33
C HIS A 42 5.48 -7.17 -8.41
N GLN A 43 4.60 -8.00 -8.98
CA GLN A 43 3.57 -8.72 -8.22
C GLN A 43 4.18 -9.67 -7.18
N SER A 44 5.28 -10.35 -7.51
CA SER A 44 6.00 -11.25 -6.60
C SER A 44 6.52 -10.51 -5.36
N LEU A 45 7.04 -9.29 -5.54
CA LEU A 45 7.47 -8.44 -4.42
C LEU A 45 6.28 -7.94 -3.60
N ALA A 46 5.16 -7.57 -4.24
CA ALA A 46 3.95 -7.21 -3.51
C ALA A 46 3.42 -8.39 -2.68
N ALA A 47 3.54 -9.63 -3.16
CA ALA A 47 3.20 -10.82 -2.40
C ALA A 47 4.15 -11.04 -1.21
N LEU A 48 5.46 -10.87 -1.42
CA LEU A 48 6.47 -11.00 -0.36
C LEU A 48 6.24 -10.03 0.81
N GLU A 49 5.86 -8.79 0.53
CA GLU A 49 5.59 -7.76 1.56
C GLU A 49 4.26 -7.99 2.33
N VAL A 50 3.44 -8.95 1.91
CA VAL A 50 2.14 -9.28 2.55
C VAL A 50 2.18 -10.57 3.37
N LEU A 51 3.18 -11.43 3.16
CA LEU A 51 3.41 -12.63 3.98
C LEU A 51 3.59 -12.28 5.46
#